data_AF-A0A9D9T3B4-F1
#
_entry.id   AF-A0A9D9T3B4-F1
#
_cell.length_a   1.000
_cell.length_b   1.000
_cell.length_c   1.000
_cell.angle_alpha   90.00
_cell.angle_beta   90.00
_cell.angle_gamma   90.00
#
_symmetry.space_group_name_H-M   'P 1'
#
loop_
_entity.id
_entity.type
_entity.pdbx_description
1 polymer ?
#
loop_
_entity_poly.entity_id
_entity_poly.type
_entity_poly.pdbx_seq_one_letter_code
_entity_poly.pdbx_strand_id
1 'polypeptide(L)' 'MTLSELSGEYLKEEEKLTRQIKSFTPEIHRLTGEDLYLARRRLMCLYEMRSDVRAVARKLENYYDKGDMRPVYRKH' A
#
# COMPACT_ATOMS: atom_id res chain seq x y z
N MET A 1 -21.91 0.62 -5.33
CA MET A 1 -20.48 0.32 -5.19
C MET A 1 -20.32 -1.14 -4.83
N THR A 2 -19.76 -1.93 -5.74
CA THR A 2 -19.45 -3.35 -5.57
C THR A 2 -18.04 -3.53 -4.97
N LEU A 3 -17.70 -4.74 -4.50
CA LEU A 3 -16.34 -5.03 -4.00
C LEU A 3 -15.28 -4.92 -5.11
N SER A 4 -15.63 -5.27 -6.35
CA SER A 4 -14.75 -5.12 -7.51
C SER A 4 -14.52 -3.65 -7.86
N GLU A 5 -15.58 -2.82 -7.80
CA GLU A 5 -15.44 -1.35 -7.96
C GLU A 5 -14.57 -0.76 -6.85
N LEU A 6 -14.78 -1.19 -5.60
CA LEU A 6 -13.98 -0.75 -4.46
C LEU A 6 -12.51 -1.18 -4.61
N SER A 7 -12.24 -2.42 -5.03
CA SER A 7 -10.88 -2.88 -5.34
C SER A 7 -10.21 -2.00 -6.39
N GLY A 8 -10.95 -1.63 -7.45
CA GLY A 8 -10.49 -0.69 -8.47
C GLY A 8 -10.12 0.69 -7.90
N GLU A 9 -10.87 1.21 -6.93
CA GLU A 9 -10.52 2.46 -6.24
C GLU A 9 -9.24 2.33 -5.41
N TYR A 10 -9.05 1.21 -4.69
CA TYR A 10 -7.79 0.95 -3.99
C TYR A 10 -6.59 0.86 -4.95
N LEU A 11 -6.75 0.25 -6.13
CA LEU A 11 -5.68 0.22 -7.15
C LEU A 11 -5.32 1.63 -7.66
N LYS A 12 -6.31 2.52 -7.84
CA LYS A 12 -6.04 3.93 -8.19
C LYS A 12 -5.26 4.65 -7.08
N GLU A 13 -5.58 4.38 -5.81
CA GLU A 13 -4.80 4.92 -4.68
C GLU A 13 -3.38 4.34 -4.63
N GLU A 14 -3.19 3.05 -4.94
CA GLU A 14 -1.86 2.44 -5.07
C GLU A 14 -1.02 3.14 -6.15
N GLU A 15 -1.62 3.46 -7.30
CA GLU A 15 -0.96 4.20 -8.37
C GLU A 15 -0.59 5.63 -7.97
N LYS A 16 -1.46 6.32 -7.21
CA LYS A 16 -1.15 7.65 -6.65
C LYS A 16 0.05 7.58 -5.71
N LEU A 17 0.05 6.63 -4.77
CA LEU A 17 1.18 6.40 -3.85
C LEU A 17 2.46 6.04 -4.61
N THR A 18 2.37 5.21 -5.64
CA THR A 18 3.50 4.85 -6.49
C THR A 18 4.10 6.07 -7.20
N ARG A 19 3.25 6.98 -7.71
CA ARG A 19 3.71 8.24 -8.32
C ARG A 19 4.39 9.14 -7.29
N GLN A 20 3.82 9.27 -6.09
CA GLN A 20 4.43 10.06 -5.01
C GLN A 20 5.79 9.51 -4.59
N ILE A 21 5.94 8.19 -4.46
CA ILE A 21 7.22 7.54 -4.15
C ILE A 21 8.26 7.84 -5.25
N LYS A 22 7.87 7.68 -6.53
CA LYS A 22 8.76 7.95 -7.67
C LYS A 22 9.21 9.40 -7.74
N SER A 23 8.31 10.36 -7.47
CA SER A 23 8.68 11.78 -7.46
C SER A 23 9.54 12.15 -6.25
N PHE A 24 9.33 11.51 -5.10
CA PHE A 24 10.04 11.85 -3.87
C PHE A 24 11.45 11.25 -3.79
N THR A 25 11.68 10.08 -4.41
CA THR A 25 12.97 9.37 -4.32
C THR A 25 14.19 10.21 -4.76
N PRO A 26 14.14 10.96 -5.88
CA PRO A 26 15.26 11.82 -6.28
C PRO A 26 15.54 12.98 -5.32
N GLU A 27 14.51 13.51 -4.65
CA GLU A 27 14.64 14.62 -3.71
C GLU A 27 15.41 14.21 -2.46
N ILE A 28 15.18 12.98 -1.97
CA ILE A 28 15.85 12.43 -0.79
C ILE A 28 17.37 12.38 -0.98
N HIS A 29 17.86 12.09 -2.19
CA HIS A 29 19.30 12.03 -2.46
C HIS A 29 20.03 13.38 -2.27
N ARG A 30 19.29 14.49 -2.22
CA ARG A 30 19.84 15.83 -1.99
C ARG A 30 19.82 16.24 -0.51
N LEU A 31 19.12 15.50 0.34
CA LEU A 31 18.97 15.82 1.76
C LEU A 31 20.10 15.20 2.58
N THR A 32 20.42 15.82 3.71
CA THR A 32 21.41 15.33 4.69
C THR A 32 20.90 15.52 6.11
N GLY A 33 21.58 14.93 7.10
CA GLY A 33 21.27 15.13 8.52
C GLY A 33 19.85 14.74 8.92
N GLU A 34 19.20 15.61 9.70
CA GLU A 34 17.84 15.38 10.22
C GLU A 34 16.78 15.37 9.11
N ASP A 35 16.92 16.22 8.09
CA ASP A 35 15.99 16.25 6.96
C ASP A 35 16.00 14.94 6.18
N LEU A 36 17.19 14.35 5.99
CA LEU A 36 17.32 13.04 5.37
C LEU A 36 16.65 11.94 6.21
N TYR A 37 16.79 12.00 7.53
CA TYR A 37 16.14 11.05 8.43
C TYR A 37 14.61 11.14 8.34
N LEU A 38 14.06 12.35 8.44
CA LEU A 38 12.61 12.58 8.32
C LEU A 38 12.08 12.17 6.95
N ALA A 39 12.82 12.49 5.88
CA ALA A 39 12.44 12.11 4.52
C ALA A 39 12.45 10.59 4.31
N ARG A 40 13.45 9.86 4.84
CA ARG A 40 13.47 8.39 4.80
C ARG A 40 12.31 7.78 5.57
N ARG A 41 11.98 8.32 6.75
CA ARG A 41 10.83 7.88 7.54
C ARG A 41 9.51 8.08 6.78
N ARG A 42 9.35 9.24 6.13
CA ARG A 42 8.19 9.51 5.28
C ARG A 42 8.11 8.57 4.08
N LEU A 43 9.24 8.30 3.43
CA LEU A 43 9.31 7.36 2.31
C LEU A 43 8.92 5.93 2.75
N MET A 44 9.37 5.50 3.92
CA MET A 44 8.98 4.21 4.51
C MET A 44 7.46 4.13 4.72
N CYS A 45 6.85 5.16 5.32
CA CYS A 45 5.40 5.21 5.49
C CYS A 45 4.66 5.14 4.14
N LEU A 46 5.14 5.83 3.10
CA LEU A 46 4.53 5.74 1.76
C LEU A 46 4.59 4.32 1.18
N TYR A 47 5.70 3.60 1.39
CA TYR A 47 5.82 2.20 0.97
C TYR A 47 4.87 1.27 1.72
N GLU A 48 4.75 1.45 3.05
CA GLU A 48 3.82 0.69 3.88
C GLU A 48 2.38 0.93 3.44
N MET A 49 1.96 2.20 3.30
CA MET A 49 0.63 2.56 2.81
C MET A 49 0.33 1.93 1.45
N ARG A 50 1.29 1.97 0.51
CA ARG A 50 1.12 1.36 -0.82
C ARG A 50 0.92 -0.15 -0.71
N SER A 51 1.71 -0.80 0.15
CA SER A 51 1.61 -2.25 0.40
C SER A 51 0.24 -2.63 0.95
N ASP A 52 -0.24 -1.89 1.96
CA ASP A 52 -1.53 -2.14 2.60
C ASP A 52 -2.70 -1.93 1.64
N VAL A 53 -2.67 -0.84 0.87
CA VAL A 53 -3.68 -0.53 -0.15
C VAL A 53 -3.75 -1.65 -1.20
N ARG A 54 -2.60 -2.14 -1.68
CA ARG A 54 -2.54 -3.28 -2.62
C ARG A 54 -3.06 -4.57 -2.01
N ALA A 55 -2.76 -4.84 -0.74
CA ALA A 55 -3.25 -6.02 -0.03
C ALA A 55 -4.77 -5.99 0.13
N VAL A 56 -5.33 -4.82 0.44
CA VAL A 56 -6.79 -4.63 0.54
C VAL A 56 -7.46 -4.80 -0.83
N ALA A 57 -6.92 -4.22 -1.90
CA ALA A 57 -7.43 -4.41 -3.26
C ALA A 57 -7.54 -5.90 -3.62
N ARG A 58 -6.45 -6.66 -3.39
CA ARG A 58 -6.44 -8.11 -3.63
C ARG A 58 -7.48 -8.86 -2.79
N LYS A 59 -7.62 -8.50 -1.52
CA LYS A 59 -8.60 -9.12 -0.62
C LYS A 59 -10.04 -8.86 -1.08
N LEU A 60 -10.31 -7.65 -1.59
CA LEU A 60 -11.62 -7.27 -2.12
C LEU A 60 -11.92 -7.97 -3.45
N GLU A 61 -10.94 -8.06 -4.34
CA GLU A 61 -11.04 -8.75 -5.62
C GLU A 61 -11.34 -10.24 -5.42
N ASN A 62 -10.63 -10.88 -4.50
CA ASN A 62 -10.77 -12.31 -4.21
C ASN A 62 -11.80 -12.62 -3.12
N TYR A 63 -12.63 -11.65 -2.71
CA TYR A 63 -13.50 -11.82 -1.53
C TYR A 63 -14.45 -13.02 -1.64
N TYR A 64 -14.96 -13.29 -2.84
CA TYR A 64 -15.84 -14.43 -3.11
C TYR A 64 -15.10 -15.69 -3.57
N ASP A 65 -13.80 -15.60 -3.81
CA ASP A 65 -12.97 -16.74 -4.17
C ASP A 65 -12.65 -17.53 -2.91
N LYS A 66 -13.34 -18.67 -2.75
CA LYS A 66 -13.27 -19.57 -1.57
C LYS A 66 -11.86 -20.16 -1.29
N GLY A 67 -10.87 -19.87 -2.13
CA GLY A 67 -9.50 -20.39 -2.01
C GLY A 67 -8.64 -19.72 -0.93
N ASP A 68 -8.98 -18.51 -0.46
CA ASP A 68 -8.14 -17.75 0.47
C ASP A 68 -8.73 -17.59 1.89
N MET A 69 -9.89 -18.19 2.16
CA MET A 69 -10.43 -18.29 3.53
C MET A 69 -9.72 -19.41 4.30
N ARG A 70 -8.41 -19.26 4.56
CA ARG A 70 -7.79 -20.03 5.65
C ARG A 70 -8.41 -19.54 6.96
N PRO A 71 -9.09 -20.39 7.75
CA PRO A 71 -9.69 -19.95 9.00
C PRO A 71 -8.58 -19.48 9.94
N VAL A 72 -8.62 -18.20 10.30
CA VAL A 72 -7.67 -17.56 11.22
C VAL A 72 -7.83 -18.08 12.67
N TYR A 73 -8.87 -18.87 12.95
CA TYR A 73 -9.10 -19.47 14.25
C TYR A 73 -8.54 -20.89 14.31
N ARG A 74 -7.25 -21.00 14.65
CA ARG A 74 -6.70 -22.23 15.22
C ARG A 74 -7.09 -22.23 16.70
N LYS A 75 -8.11 -23.01 17.09
CA LYS A 75 -8.41 -23.27 18.50
C LYS A 75 -7.22 -23.99 19.12
N HIS A 76 -6.70 -23.45 20.22
CA HIS A 76 -5.82 -24.15 21.15
C HIS A 76 -6.61 -25.20 21.94
#